data_AF-A0A7C4SF55-F1
#
_entry.id   AF-A0A7C4SF55-F1
#
_cell.length_a   1.000
_cell.length_b   1.000
_cell.length_c   1.000
_cell.angle_alpha   90.00
_cell.angle_beta   90.00
_cell.angle_gamma   90.00
#
_symmetry.space_group_name_H-M   'P 1'
#
loop_
_entity.id
_entity.type
_entity.pdbx_description
1 polymer ?
#
loop_
_entity_poly.entity_id
_entity_poly.type
_entity_poly.pdbx_seq_one_letter_code
_entity_poly.pdbx_strand_id
1 'polypeptide(L)'
;ARELRSWVNYEETTPPPDWEGLLMLRARGRYAEGVDLPAECVIMAGAPYLPPEVTDRLARMYKTLGFKDPLRCAIDLPMLTVTLQCVGRAWRDPSKPPLVVLADSRYEKYRDELANYFEMVETGGSPI
;
A
#
# COMPACT_ATOMS: atom_id res chain seq x y z
N ALA A 1 9.26 14.37 -18.65
CA ALA A 1 8.97 12.91 -18.62
C ALA A 1 10.03 12.08 -19.37
N ARG A 2 10.42 12.47 -20.60
CA ARG A 2 11.42 11.75 -21.41
C ARG A 2 12.84 11.78 -20.81
N GLU A 3 13.24 12.88 -20.17
CA GLU A 3 14.52 12.98 -19.45
C GLU A 3 14.58 12.14 -18.18
N LEU A 4 13.50 12.07 -17.38
CA LEU A 4 13.49 11.22 -16.17
C LEU A 4 13.77 9.75 -16.47
N ARG A 5 13.34 9.23 -17.64
CA ARG A 5 13.57 7.84 -18.02
C ARG A 5 15.04 7.51 -18.30
N SER A 6 15.88 8.48 -18.67
CA SER A 6 17.30 8.22 -18.93
C SER A 6 18.14 8.11 -17.66
N TRP A 7 17.57 8.47 -16.50
CA TRP A 7 18.20 8.36 -15.18
C TRP A 7 17.70 7.16 -14.38
N VAL A 8 16.77 6.39 -14.93
CA VAL A 8 16.15 5.24 -14.26
C VAL A 8 16.74 3.96 -14.85
N ASN A 9 17.58 3.29 -14.06
CA ASN A 9 17.95 1.90 -14.33
C ASN A 9 16.78 1.01 -13.87
N TYR A 10 16.06 0.44 -14.82
CA TYR A 10 15.07 -0.60 -14.51
C TYR A 10 15.83 -1.92 -14.37
N GLU A 11 16.05 -2.34 -13.14
CA GLU A 11 16.56 -3.68 -12.86
C GLU A 11 15.41 -4.57 -12.37
N GLU A 12 15.24 -5.71 -13.02
CA GLU A 12 14.18 -6.68 -12.70
C GLU A 12 14.60 -7.63 -11.56
N THR A 13 15.53 -7.20 -10.72
CA THR A 13 16.26 -7.97 -9.71
C THR A 13 15.86 -7.56 -8.29
N THR A 14 16.10 -8.46 -7.33
CA THR A 14 16.06 -8.12 -5.90
C THR A 14 17.01 -6.95 -5.64
N PRO A 15 16.59 -5.87 -4.97
CA PRO A 15 17.48 -4.77 -4.67
C PRO A 15 18.70 -5.27 -3.87
N PRO A 16 19.90 -4.73 -4.14
CA PRO A 16 21.09 -5.11 -3.38
C PRO A 16 20.90 -4.79 -1.89
N PRO A 17 21.64 -5.47 -0.98
CA PRO A 17 21.50 -5.26 0.46
C PRO A 17 21.65 -3.80 0.91
N ASP A 18 22.52 -3.04 0.23
CA ASP A 18 22.85 -1.64 0.54
C ASP A 18 22.31 -0.69 -0.53
N TRP A 19 21.09 -0.94 -1.01
CA TRP A 19 20.47 -0.10 -2.03
C TRP A 19 20.19 1.32 -1.49
N GLU A 20 20.49 2.32 -2.30
CA GLU A 20 20.12 3.72 -2.05
C GLU A 20 19.38 4.25 -3.29
N GLY A 21 18.24 4.90 -3.07
CA GLY A 21 17.50 5.56 -4.15
C GLY A 21 15.99 5.37 -4.07
N LEU A 22 15.36 5.23 -5.23
CA LEU A 22 13.91 5.08 -5.36
C LEU A 22 13.59 3.71 -5.96
N LEU A 23 12.91 2.87 -5.17
CA LEU A 23 12.37 1.59 -5.64
C LEU A 23 10.87 1.72 -5.92
N MET A 24 10.48 1.56 -7.19
CA MET A 24 9.07 1.63 -7.59
C MET A 24 8.53 0.23 -7.88
N LEU A 25 7.53 -0.19 -7.10
CA LEU A 25 6.92 -1.52 -7.23
C LEU A 25 5.42 -1.42 -7.45
N ARG A 26 4.85 -2.43 -8.11
CA ARG A 26 3.40 -2.61 -8.16
C ARG A 26 2.93 -3.25 -6.84
N ALA A 27 1.93 -2.65 -6.20
CA ALA A 27 1.37 -3.10 -4.92
C ALA A 27 0.80 -4.54 -4.92
N ARG A 28 0.49 -5.11 -6.09
CA ARG A 28 0.10 -6.53 -6.25
C ARG A 28 1.00 -7.27 -7.26
N GLY A 29 2.24 -6.81 -7.41
CA GLY A 29 3.25 -7.43 -8.27
C GLY A 29 3.98 -8.58 -7.58
N ARG A 30 4.94 -9.20 -8.29
CA ARG A 30 5.77 -10.29 -7.76
C ARG A 30 6.53 -9.92 -6.48
N TYR A 31 6.93 -8.66 -6.36
CA TYR A 31 7.63 -8.11 -5.20
C TYR A 31 6.68 -7.55 -4.12
N ALA A 32 5.36 -7.72 -4.29
CA ALA A 32 4.36 -7.35 -3.27
C ALA A 32 4.13 -8.43 -2.22
N GLU A 33 4.73 -9.62 -2.37
CA GLU A 33 4.66 -10.71 -1.40
C GLU A 33 6.08 -11.21 -1.01
N GLY A 34 6.27 -11.68 0.22
CA GLY A 34 7.47 -12.41 0.67
C GLY A 34 8.88 -11.79 0.55
N VAL A 35 9.05 -10.46 0.40
CA VAL A 35 10.39 -9.81 0.36
C VAL A 35 10.51 -8.74 1.42
N ASP A 36 11.71 -8.61 1.98
CA ASP A 36 12.08 -7.56 2.94
C ASP A 36 12.71 -6.40 2.19
N LEU A 37 12.13 -5.22 2.38
CA LEU A 37 12.55 -4.01 1.68
C LEU A 37 12.71 -2.89 2.71
N PRO A 38 13.76 -2.94 3.56
CA PRO A 38 14.03 -1.89 4.53
C PRO A 38 14.10 -0.54 3.81
N ALA A 39 13.30 0.42 4.26
CA ALA A 39 13.22 1.75 3.67
C ALA A 39 12.92 2.77 4.76
N GLU A 40 13.44 3.98 4.63
CA GLU A 40 13.14 5.08 5.55
C GLU A 40 11.76 5.69 5.27
N CYS A 41 11.23 5.51 4.05
CA CYS A 41 9.94 6.03 3.62
C CYS A 41 9.22 5.05 2.68
N VAL A 42 7.91 4.89 2.88
CA VAL A 42 7.01 4.11 2.03
C VAL A 42 5.91 5.02 1.51
N ILE A 43 5.76 5.11 0.19
CA ILE A 43 4.71 5.89 -0.46
C ILE A 43 3.74 4.95 -1.16
N MET A 44 2.49 4.93 -0.69
CA MET A 44 1.38 4.29 -1.38
C MET A 44 0.80 5.28 -2.38
N ALA A 45 1.28 5.20 -3.63
CA ALA A 45 0.79 6.03 -4.73
C ALA A 45 -0.58 5.53 -5.22
N GLY A 46 -1.64 6.06 -4.61
CA GLY A 46 -3.01 5.60 -4.81
C GLY A 46 -3.41 4.44 -3.90
N ALA A 47 -4.70 4.10 -3.90
CA ALA A 47 -5.24 2.95 -3.17
C ALA A 47 -5.26 1.67 -4.03
N PRO A 48 -4.71 0.52 -3.56
CA PRO A 48 -4.53 -0.71 -4.34
C PRO A 48 -5.82 -1.55 -4.45
N TYR A 49 -6.89 -0.94 -4.98
CA TYR A 49 -8.15 -1.63 -5.24
C TYR A 49 -8.00 -2.74 -6.29
N LEU A 50 -8.85 -3.76 -6.16
CA LEU A 50 -8.97 -4.82 -7.15
C LEU A 50 -9.82 -4.35 -8.33
N PRO A 51 -9.63 -4.93 -9.53
CA PRO A 51 -10.54 -4.72 -10.65
C PRO A 51 -12.00 -5.04 -10.28
N PRO A 52 -12.99 -4.36 -10.88
CA PRO A 52 -14.40 -4.56 -10.58
C PRO A 52 -14.86 -6.02 -10.72
N GLU A 53 -14.42 -6.72 -11.76
CA GLU A 53 -14.78 -8.11 -12.02
C GLU A 53 -14.31 -9.07 -10.92
N VAL A 54 -13.16 -8.77 -10.30
CA VAL A 54 -12.62 -9.54 -9.17
C VAL A 54 -13.41 -9.21 -7.90
N THR A 55 -13.67 -7.93 -7.68
CA THR A 55 -14.46 -7.45 -6.54
C THR A 55 -15.86 -8.04 -6.53
N ASP A 56 -16.54 -8.08 -7.69
CA ASP A 56 -17.87 -8.66 -7.84
C ASP A 56 -17.89 -10.16 -7.51
N ARG A 57 -16.84 -10.89 -7.93
CA ARG A 57 -16.68 -12.31 -7.61
C ARG A 57 -16.50 -12.52 -6.11
N LEU A 58 -15.65 -11.72 -5.46
CA LEU A 58 -15.44 -11.78 -4.01
C LEU A 58 -16.70 -11.40 -3.23
N ALA A 59 -17.44 -10.39 -3.68
CA ALA A 59 -18.70 -9.98 -3.05
C ALA A 59 -19.73 -11.10 -3.07
N ARG A 60 -19.83 -11.86 -4.18
CA ARG A 60 -20.69 -13.06 -4.24
C ARG A 60 -20.26 -14.13 -3.24
N MET A 61 -18.96 -14.34 -3.06
CA MET A 61 -18.45 -15.30 -2.07
C MET A 61 -18.76 -14.87 -0.64
N TYR A 62 -18.49 -13.61 -0.28
CA TYR A 62 -18.82 -13.07 1.04
C TYR A 62 -20.33 -13.10 1.32
N LYS A 63 -21.16 -12.90 0.30
CA LYS A 63 -22.61 -13.05 0.42
C LYS A 63 -23.01 -14.48 0.78
N THR A 64 -22.44 -15.47 0.10
CA THR A 64 -22.67 -16.90 0.40
C THR A 64 -22.22 -17.27 1.82
N LEU A 65 -21.15 -16.64 2.31
CA LEU A 65 -20.65 -16.82 3.68
C LEU A 65 -21.45 -16.07 4.75
N GLY A 66 -22.48 -15.30 4.38
CA GLY A 66 -23.36 -14.61 5.33
C GLY A 66 -22.83 -13.28 5.89
N PHE A 67 -21.85 -12.64 5.21
CA PHE A 67 -21.37 -11.32 5.62
C PHE A 67 -22.46 -10.25 5.42
N LYS A 68 -22.58 -9.31 6.37
CA LYS A 68 -23.60 -8.26 6.37
C LYS A 68 -23.45 -7.26 5.22
N ASP A 69 -22.21 -6.93 4.84
CA ASP A 69 -21.91 -6.04 3.72
C ASP A 69 -20.85 -6.67 2.80
N PRO A 70 -21.25 -7.62 1.92
CA PRO A 70 -20.32 -8.38 1.11
C PRO A 70 -19.51 -7.54 0.13
N LEU A 71 -20.09 -6.46 -0.41
CA LEU A 71 -19.42 -5.59 -1.37
C LEU A 71 -18.36 -4.74 -0.67
N ARG A 72 -18.70 -4.16 0.48
CA ARG A 72 -17.73 -3.41 1.28
C ARG A 72 -16.58 -4.32 1.73
N CYS A 73 -16.86 -5.55 2.17
CA CYS A 73 -15.81 -6.52 2.50
C CYS A 73 -14.90 -6.82 1.29
N ALA A 74 -15.49 -7.01 0.10
CA ALA A 74 -14.73 -7.29 -1.12
C ALA A 74 -13.84 -6.14 -1.60
N ILE A 75 -14.24 -4.89 -1.32
CA ILE A 75 -13.49 -3.68 -1.70
C ILE A 75 -12.44 -3.33 -0.64
N ASP A 76 -12.88 -3.22 0.61
CA ASP A 76 -12.11 -2.62 1.69
C ASP A 76 -11.02 -3.57 2.18
N LEU A 77 -11.36 -4.85 2.43
CA LEU A 77 -10.41 -5.79 3.04
C LEU A 77 -9.18 -6.04 2.17
N PRO A 78 -9.30 -6.33 0.84
CA PRO A 78 -8.12 -6.55 0.03
C PRO A 78 -7.26 -5.29 -0.12
N MET A 79 -7.88 -4.10 -0.18
CA MET A 79 -7.17 -2.83 -0.31
C MET A 79 -6.36 -2.52 0.95
N LEU A 80 -6.99 -2.62 2.13
CA LEU A 80 -6.32 -2.39 3.42
C LEU A 80 -5.24 -3.44 3.69
N THR A 81 -5.53 -4.72 3.42
CA THR A 81 -4.57 -5.80 3.61
C THR A 81 -3.30 -5.57 2.79
N VAL A 82 -3.44 -5.23 1.51
CA VAL A 82 -2.26 -4.95 0.67
C VAL A 82 -1.52 -3.71 1.13
N THR A 83 -2.23 -2.66 1.54
CA THR A 83 -1.60 -1.45 2.09
C THR A 83 -0.73 -1.79 3.30
N LEU A 84 -1.28 -2.51 4.29
CA LEU A 84 -0.54 -2.94 5.48
C LEU A 84 0.63 -3.86 5.14
N GLN A 85 0.44 -4.79 4.19
CA GLN A 85 1.50 -5.70 3.74
C GLN A 85 2.64 -4.95 3.02
N CYS A 86 2.34 -3.92 2.22
CA CYS A 86 3.37 -3.10 1.58
C CYS A 86 4.19 -2.33 2.62
N VAL A 87 3.53 -1.73 3.62
CA VAL A 87 4.21 -0.99 4.69
C VAL A 87 5.04 -1.93 5.59
N GLY A 88 4.49 -3.10 5.94
CA GLY A 88 5.15 -4.08 6.80
C GLY A 88 6.45 -4.66 6.22
N ARG A 89 6.69 -4.53 4.91
CA ARG A 89 7.96 -4.93 4.27
C ARG A 89 9.12 -4.02 4.63
N ALA A 90 8.82 -2.73 4.82
CA ALA A 90 9.80 -1.74 5.24
C ALA A 90 9.94 -1.71 6.76
N TRP A 91 8.84 -1.90 7.49
CA TRP A 91 8.82 -1.86 8.94
C TRP A 91 9.13 -3.24 9.55
N ARG A 92 10.40 -3.65 9.50
CA ARG A 92 10.87 -4.92 10.11
C ARG A 92 11.47 -4.77 11.50
N ASP A 93 11.92 -3.56 11.84
CA ASP A 93 12.49 -3.22 13.14
C ASP A 93 11.57 -2.21 13.85
N PRO A 94 10.95 -2.58 14.99
CA PRO A 94 10.12 -1.66 15.77
C PRO A 94 10.83 -0.38 16.20
N SER A 95 12.17 -0.38 16.30
CA SER A 95 12.97 0.79 16.67
C SER A 95 13.17 1.79 15.54
N LYS A 96 12.86 1.42 14.29
CA LYS A 96 13.05 2.25 13.09
C LYS A 96 11.79 2.23 12.22
N PRO A 97 10.69 2.83 12.69
CA PRO A 97 9.48 2.93 11.89
C PRO A 97 9.74 3.79 10.64
N PRO A 98 9.31 3.34 9.44
CA PRO A 98 9.40 4.16 8.24
C PRO A 98 8.37 5.30 8.28
N LEU A 99 8.67 6.40 7.61
CA LEU A 99 7.64 7.38 7.25
C LEU A 99 6.68 6.75 6.23
N VAL A 100 5.38 6.76 6.52
CA VAL A 100 4.36 6.21 5.61
C VAL A 100 3.53 7.35 5.02
N VAL A 101 3.50 7.43 3.70
CA VAL A 101 2.69 8.41 2.97
C VAL A 101 1.60 7.68 2.19
N LEU A 102 0.35 7.85 2.64
CA LEU A 102 -0.85 7.33 1.96
C LEU A 102 -1.37 8.39 1.00
N ALA A 103 -0.83 8.43 -0.23
CA ALA A 103 -1.08 9.48 -1.21
C ALA A 103 -2.40 9.28 -1.99
N ASP A 104 -3.51 9.13 -1.27
CA ASP A 104 -4.85 9.00 -1.85
C ASP A 104 -5.93 9.44 -0.84
N SER A 105 -6.84 10.33 -1.26
CA SER A 105 -7.91 10.83 -0.38
C SER A 105 -8.88 9.74 0.09
N ARG A 106 -8.96 8.60 -0.62
CA ARG A 106 -9.82 7.48 -0.23
C ARG A 106 -9.37 6.81 1.06
N TYR A 107 -8.11 6.99 1.48
CA TYR A 107 -7.63 6.49 2.77
C TYR A 107 -8.31 7.16 3.97
N GLU A 108 -8.83 8.39 3.81
CA GLU A 108 -9.53 9.12 4.87
C GLU A 108 -10.74 8.34 5.40
N LYS A 109 -11.45 7.61 4.53
CA LYS A 109 -12.56 6.74 4.92
C LYS A 109 -12.16 5.67 5.94
N TYR A 110 -10.88 5.29 5.96
CA TYR A 110 -10.35 4.17 6.77
C TYR A 110 -9.44 4.65 7.89
N ARG A 111 -9.51 5.93 8.26
CA ARG A 111 -8.67 6.54 9.30
C ARG A 111 -8.78 5.79 10.61
N ASP A 112 -9.98 5.39 11.01
CA ASP A 112 -10.20 4.68 12.28
C ASP A 112 -9.61 3.27 12.24
N GLU A 113 -9.79 2.54 11.14
CA GLU A 113 -9.21 1.21 10.97
C GLU A 113 -7.68 1.25 10.95
N LEU A 114 -7.10 2.23 10.26
CA LEU A 114 -5.66 2.42 10.13
C LEU A 114 -5.00 2.98 11.40
N ALA A 115 -5.75 3.67 12.27
CA ALA A 115 -5.22 4.23 13.51
C ALA A 115 -4.72 3.16 14.49
N ASN A 116 -5.17 1.92 14.33
CA ASN A 116 -4.65 0.78 15.09
C ASN A 116 -3.22 0.38 14.68
N TYR A 117 -2.75 0.85 13.52
CA TYR A 117 -1.46 0.48 12.94
C TYR A 117 -0.51 1.67 12.80
N PHE A 118 -1.04 2.88 12.64
CA PHE A 118 -0.26 4.08 12.34
C PHE A 118 -0.66 5.27 13.22
N GLU A 119 0.32 6.05 13.63
CA GLU A 119 0.11 7.41 14.11
C GLU A 119 -0.05 8.34 12.90
N MET A 120 -1.29 8.71 12.58
CA MET A 120 -1.59 9.47 11.36
C MET A 120 -1.64 10.98 11.59
N VAL A 121 -0.88 11.70 10.77
CA VAL A 121 -0.92 13.16 10.65
C VAL A 121 -1.34 13.51 9.23
N GLU A 122 -2.39 14.32 9.09
CA GLU A 122 -2.81 14.83 7.79
C GLU A 122 -1.88 15.98 7.39
N THR A 123 -1.21 15.84 6.24
CA THR A 123 -0.36 16.89 5.68
C THR A 123 -1.10 17.54 4.51
N GLY A 124 -1.71 18.70 4.77
CA GLY A 124 -2.58 19.36 3.78
C GLY A 124 -3.43 20.52 4.30
N GLY A 125 -3.55 20.71 5.61
CA GLY A 125 -4.08 21.95 6.17
C GLY A 125 -3.17 23.12 5.79
N SER A 126 -3.68 24.09 5.05
CA SER A 126 -2.98 25.39 4.91
C SER A 126 -2.62 25.92 6.31
N PRO A 127 -1.42 26.47 6.51
CA PRO A 127 -1.15 27.22 7.72
C PRO A 127 -2.13 28.41 7.72
N ILE A 128 -2.98 28.48 8.74
CA ILE A 128 -3.70 29.72 9.08
C ILE A 128 -2.69 30.66 9.72
#